data_AF-W5PXA5-F1
#
_entry.id   AF-W5PXA5-F1
#
_cell.length_a   1.000
_cell.length_b   1.000
_cell.length_c   1.000
_cell.angle_alpha   90.00
_cell.angle_beta   90.00
_cell.angle_gamma   90.00
#
_symmetry.space_group_name_H-M   'P 1'
#
loop_
_entity.id
_entity.type
_entity.pdbx_description
1 polymer ?
#
loop_
_entity_poly.entity_id
_entity_poly.type
_entity_poly.pdbx_seq_one_letter_code
_entity_poly.pdbx_strand_id
1 'polypeptide(L)'
;VTRPWDPLPPPTRRGSPRGSGPWTLTPVSMAPELIPYTPRITAWDLEGKVTATTSSLEQPRCVLDGHSSAADTVWLVVAFNNASRVFQNPQTLAEIPASPRLLTDGHYMTLPLTMDQLPCEDPAGGSGRAPVLRVGNDAGCLADLHQPRYCNAPLPGPGPYRVKFLLMNSRGSPQAETRWSDPIALHQGKSPGSIDTWPGRRSGDMIVITSILSSLGGLLLLAFLAASSVRFSSLWWPEEAPEQLRIGSFMGKRYMTHHIPRSCGRAAVRPGIQPPMPSASD
;
A
#
# COMPACT_ATOMS: atom_id res chain seq x y z
N VAL A 1 100.50 38.54 -45.45
CA VAL A 1 99.62 39.49 -44.75
C VAL A 1 99.23 38.87 -43.42
N THR A 2 99.73 39.46 -42.31
CA THR A 2 99.24 39.42 -40.91
C THR A 2 98.54 38.16 -40.35
N ARG A 3 99.26 37.42 -39.48
CA ARG A 3 99.00 37.03 -38.05
C ARG A 3 97.55 37.17 -37.47
N PRO A 4 97.21 36.61 -36.27
CA PRO A 4 97.52 35.29 -35.65
C PRO A 4 96.46 34.76 -34.59
N TRP A 5 96.74 33.60 -33.97
CA TRP A 5 96.37 33.09 -32.60
C TRP A 5 94.90 32.80 -32.16
N ASP A 6 94.72 31.53 -31.71
CA ASP A 6 93.75 30.83 -30.83
C ASP A 6 93.06 31.63 -29.69
N PRO A 7 91.96 31.18 -29.00
CA PRO A 7 91.71 29.80 -28.51
C PRO A 7 90.25 29.26 -28.38
N LEU A 8 90.14 27.96 -28.06
CA LEU A 8 88.94 27.17 -27.73
C LEU A 8 88.12 27.71 -26.51
N PRO A 9 86.78 27.55 -26.50
CA PRO A 9 85.95 27.67 -25.29
C PRO A 9 85.65 26.31 -24.58
N PRO A 10 85.17 26.34 -23.32
CA PRO A 10 85.37 25.31 -22.29
C PRO A 10 84.27 24.22 -22.21
N PRO A 11 84.47 23.12 -21.45
CA PRO A 11 83.46 22.10 -21.25
C PRO A 11 82.44 22.56 -20.20
N THR A 12 81.14 22.55 -20.53
CA THR A 12 80.11 22.99 -19.57
C THR A 12 78.96 21.98 -19.44
N ARG A 13 78.92 21.39 -18.24
CA ARG A 13 77.81 20.79 -17.47
C ARG A 13 76.91 19.73 -18.10
N ARG A 14 77.18 18.49 -17.68
CA ARG A 14 76.21 17.43 -17.41
C ARG A 14 75.15 17.94 -16.43
N GLY A 15 73.93 18.18 -16.92
CA GLY A 15 72.76 18.43 -16.08
C GLY A 15 72.12 17.12 -15.63
N SER A 16 72.21 16.82 -14.32
CA SER A 16 71.19 15.99 -13.67
C SER A 16 69.99 16.87 -13.34
N PRO A 17 68.76 16.48 -13.69
CA PRO A 17 67.60 16.81 -12.89
C PRO A 17 67.40 15.66 -11.91
N ARG A 18 67.90 15.88 -10.69
CA ARG A 18 67.40 15.21 -9.49
C ARG A 18 66.00 15.76 -9.25
N GLY A 19 65.01 15.21 -9.96
CA GLY A 19 63.60 15.52 -9.81
C GLY A 19 62.97 14.55 -8.82
N SER A 20 63.25 14.73 -7.53
CA SER A 20 62.42 14.18 -6.46
C SER A 20 61.14 15.02 -6.38
N GLY A 21 60.23 14.78 -7.32
CA GLY A 21 58.84 15.18 -7.18
C GLY A 21 58.13 14.17 -6.30
N PRO A 22 57.21 14.59 -5.40
CA PRO A 22 56.37 13.64 -4.69
C PRO A 22 55.57 12.87 -5.74
N TRP A 23 55.73 11.55 -5.74
CA TRP A 23 54.81 10.65 -6.42
C TRP A 23 53.45 10.87 -5.76
N THR A 24 52.66 11.80 -6.28
CA THR A 24 51.22 11.76 -6.12
C THR A 24 50.79 10.51 -6.85
N LEU A 25 50.72 9.40 -6.09
CA LEU A 25 50.04 8.20 -6.50
C LEU A 25 48.61 8.62 -6.80
N THR A 26 48.32 8.86 -8.06
CA THR A 26 46.94 8.88 -8.53
C THR A 26 46.35 7.53 -8.13
N PRO A 27 45.28 7.49 -7.34
CA PRO A 27 44.64 6.23 -7.03
C PRO A 27 44.21 5.63 -8.36
N VAL A 28 44.77 4.47 -8.69
CA VAL A 28 44.31 3.66 -9.81
C VAL A 28 42.86 3.33 -9.49
N SER A 29 41.91 4.03 -10.13
CA SER A 29 40.51 3.62 -10.14
C SER A 29 40.47 2.29 -10.88
N MET A 30 40.54 1.19 -10.12
CA MET A 30 40.32 -0.13 -10.67
C MET A 30 38.86 -0.18 -11.12
N ALA A 31 38.64 -0.46 -12.40
CA ALA A 31 37.31 -0.76 -12.89
C ALA A 31 36.76 -1.96 -12.09
N PRO A 32 35.46 -1.95 -11.72
CA PRO A 32 34.88 -3.06 -11.01
C PRO A 32 34.93 -4.34 -11.84
N GLU A 33 35.10 -5.47 -11.17
CA GLU A 33 35.10 -6.79 -11.79
C GLU A 33 33.74 -7.08 -12.45
N LEU A 34 33.75 -7.57 -13.69
CA LEU A 34 32.53 -7.91 -14.40
C LEU A 34 32.12 -9.36 -14.14
N ILE A 35 31.05 -9.55 -13.37
CA ILE A 35 30.44 -10.85 -13.08
C ILE A 35 29.58 -11.26 -14.29
N PRO A 36 29.75 -12.49 -14.83
CA PRO A 36 29.04 -12.96 -16.03
C PRO A 36 27.58 -13.34 -15.78
N TYR A 37 26.86 -12.58 -14.97
CA TYR A 37 25.43 -12.73 -14.70
C TYR A 37 24.63 -11.64 -15.43
N THR A 38 23.43 -11.99 -15.88
CA THR A 38 22.50 -11.06 -16.54
C THR A 38 21.16 -11.11 -15.81
N PRO A 39 20.79 -10.06 -15.07
CA PRO A 39 19.52 -10.01 -14.37
C PRO A 39 18.35 -10.16 -15.33
N ARG A 40 17.30 -10.81 -14.87
CA ARG A 40 16.11 -11.08 -15.66
C ARG A 40 14.86 -11.03 -14.80
N ILE A 41 13.73 -10.86 -15.47
CA ILE A 41 12.42 -11.05 -14.84
C ILE A 41 12.32 -12.51 -14.38
N THR A 42 11.78 -12.70 -13.18
CA THR A 42 11.64 -14.02 -12.58
C THR A 42 10.91 -15.02 -13.48
N ALA A 43 11.34 -16.28 -13.45
CA ALA A 43 10.66 -17.38 -14.13
C ALA A 43 9.44 -17.90 -13.35
N TRP A 44 9.29 -17.48 -12.09
CA TRP A 44 8.16 -17.87 -11.25
C TRP A 44 6.85 -17.35 -11.82
N ASP A 45 5.82 -18.20 -11.76
CA ASP A 45 4.47 -17.84 -12.19
C ASP A 45 3.80 -16.98 -11.11
N LEU A 46 3.87 -15.67 -11.29
CA LEU A 46 3.36 -14.68 -10.35
C LEU A 46 2.40 -13.75 -11.06
N GLU A 47 1.19 -13.63 -10.52
CA GLU A 47 0.31 -12.52 -10.87
C GLU A 47 1.00 -11.20 -10.53
N GLY A 48 1.00 -10.25 -11.46
CA GLY A 48 1.68 -8.97 -11.27
C GLY A 48 3.21 -9.06 -11.25
N LYS A 49 3.78 -10.06 -11.94
CA LYS A 49 5.23 -10.16 -12.24
C LYS A 49 5.78 -8.89 -12.88
N VAL A 50 5.01 -8.32 -13.79
CA VAL A 50 5.20 -7.00 -14.37
C VAL A 50 3.87 -6.27 -14.19
N THR A 51 3.91 -5.03 -13.73
CA THR A 51 2.72 -4.17 -13.61
C THR A 51 2.98 -2.87 -14.34
N ALA A 52 2.15 -1.84 -14.12
CA ALA A 52 2.39 -0.52 -14.69
C ALA A 52 3.52 0.26 -14.02
N THR A 53 3.90 -0.13 -12.80
CA THR A 53 4.88 0.61 -11.99
C THR A 53 5.91 -0.29 -11.31
N THR A 54 5.80 -1.61 -11.46
CA THR A 54 6.69 -2.58 -10.80
C THR A 54 7.10 -3.73 -11.70
N SER A 55 8.25 -4.33 -11.38
CA SER A 55 8.72 -5.56 -12.01
C SER A 55 9.40 -6.47 -10.99
N SER A 56 9.17 -7.78 -11.10
CA SER A 56 9.76 -8.79 -10.23
C SER A 56 10.96 -9.46 -10.92
N LEU A 57 12.14 -9.24 -10.37
CA LEU A 57 13.40 -9.84 -10.81
C LEU A 57 13.70 -11.13 -10.06
N GLU A 58 14.46 -12.01 -10.70
CA GLU A 58 15.12 -13.12 -10.03
C GLU A 58 16.18 -12.57 -9.04
N GLN A 59 16.25 -13.16 -7.84
CA GLN A 59 17.33 -12.85 -6.90
C GLN A 59 18.68 -13.34 -7.44
N PRO A 60 19.77 -12.55 -7.38
CA PRO A 60 21.10 -12.96 -7.82
C PRO A 60 21.78 -13.89 -6.80
N ARG A 61 21.16 -15.04 -6.52
CA ARG A 61 21.59 -16.01 -5.51
C ARG A 61 22.83 -16.77 -5.98
N CYS A 62 23.81 -16.96 -5.11
CA CYS A 62 25.14 -17.55 -5.42
C CYS A 62 25.97 -16.81 -6.48
N VAL A 63 25.44 -15.75 -7.09
CA VAL A 63 26.13 -15.01 -8.16
C VAL A 63 27.29 -14.18 -7.61
N LEU A 64 27.09 -13.63 -6.40
CA LEU A 64 28.02 -12.70 -5.77
C LEU A 64 28.96 -13.39 -4.76
N ASP A 65 28.75 -14.69 -4.54
CA ASP A 65 29.59 -15.49 -3.65
C ASP A 65 31.04 -15.50 -4.14
N GLY A 66 31.98 -15.38 -3.22
CA GLY A 66 33.40 -15.26 -3.53
C GLY A 66 33.85 -13.87 -4.01
N HIS A 67 32.92 -12.96 -4.31
CA HIS A 67 33.22 -11.58 -4.71
C HIS A 67 32.94 -10.57 -3.59
N SER A 68 32.11 -10.93 -2.62
CA SER A 68 31.64 -10.07 -1.53
C SER A 68 32.15 -10.48 -0.15
N SER A 69 32.38 -9.48 0.70
CA SER A 69 32.54 -9.58 2.15
C SER A 69 31.20 -9.37 2.87
N ALA A 70 31.13 -9.77 4.14
CA ALA A 70 29.94 -9.61 4.99
C ALA A 70 29.52 -8.14 5.21
N ALA A 71 30.45 -7.20 5.05
CA ALA A 71 30.20 -5.77 5.21
C ALA A 71 29.85 -5.05 3.89
N ASP A 72 29.83 -5.77 2.78
CA ASP A 72 29.56 -5.20 1.47
C ASP A 72 28.05 -5.10 1.22
N THR A 73 27.66 -4.19 0.34
CA THR A 73 26.26 -3.93 -0.01
C THR A 73 26.05 -4.15 -1.49
N VAL A 74 25.02 -4.92 -1.82
CA VAL A 74 24.56 -5.15 -3.17
C VAL A 74 23.50 -4.11 -3.51
N TRP A 75 23.71 -3.38 -4.59
CA TRP A 75 22.78 -2.37 -5.06
C TRP A 75 22.14 -2.81 -6.36
N LEU A 76 20.85 -2.50 -6.52
CA LEU A 76 20.19 -2.58 -7.81
C LEU A 76 20.26 -1.22 -8.51
N VAL A 77 20.93 -1.19 -9.67
CA VAL A 77 20.88 -0.05 -10.58
C VAL A 77 19.68 -0.23 -11.50
N VAL A 78 18.86 0.82 -11.62
CA VAL A 78 17.72 0.86 -12.53
C VAL A 78 17.88 2.07 -13.44
N ALA A 79 17.85 1.85 -14.75
CA ALA A 79 18.02 2.90 -15.75
C ALA A 79 17.02 2.75 -16.89
N PHE A 80 16.72 3.84 -17.58
CA PHE A 80 16.13 3.74 -18.90
C PHE A 80 17.11 3.10 -19.88
N ASN A 81 16.59 2.37 -20.88
CA ASN A 81 17.41 1.67 -21.85
C ASN A 81 18.40 2.57 -22.62
N ASN A 82 18.07 3.86 -22.83
CA ASN A 82 18.97 4.83 -23.45
C ASN A 82 20.08 5.31 -22.47
N ALA A 83 19.73 5.55 -21.21
CA ALA A 83 20.65 6.01 -20.18
C ALA A 83 21.63 4.91 -19.72
N SER A 84 21.27 3.64 -19.85
CA SER A 84 22.12 2.52 -19.39
C SER A 84 23.49 2.46 -20.07
N ARG A 85 23.63 3.00 -21.29
CA ARG A 85 24.89 2.99 -22.04
C ARG A 85 25.90 4.04 -21.57
N VAL A 86 25.41 5.10 -20.95
CA VAL A 86 26.23 6.24 -20.48
C VAL A 86 26.36 6.29 -18.96
N PHE A 87 25.73 5.33 -18.27
CA PHE A 87 25.81 5.19 -16.81
C PHE A 87 27.24 4.92 -16.36
N GLN A 88 27.68 5.64 -15.33
CA GLN A 88 28.96 5.45 -14.66
C GLN A 88 28.71 5.03 -13.21
N ASN A 89 29.50 4.08 -12.71
CA ASN A 89 29.33 3.60 -11.35
C ASN A 89 29.76 4.71 -10.35
N PRO A 90 28.95 4.97 -9.32
CA PRO A 90 29.34 5.91 -8.27
C PRO A 90 30.62 5.43 -7.59
N GLN A 91 31.52 6.36 -7.26
CA GLN A 91 32.78 6.07 -6.58
C GLN A 91 32.63 6.13 -5.06
N THR A 92 31.56 6.78 -4.58
CA THR A 92 31.27 6.98 -3.15
C THR A 92 29.79 6.80 -2.85
N LEU A 93 29.44 6.55 -1.58
CA LEU A 93 28.03 6.48 -1.14
C LEU A 93 27.25 7.78 -1.40
N ALA A 94 27.93 8.93 -1.40
CA ALA A 94 27.29 10.22 -1.58
C ALA A 94 26.77 10.44 -3.00
N GLU A 95 27.41 9.81 -3.99
CA GLU A 95 27.10 9.88 -5.42
C GLU A 95 25.97 8.93 -5.85
N ILE A 96 25.53 8.02 -4.97
CA ILE A 96 24.47 7.06 -5.29
C ILE A 96 23.19 7.82 -5.66
N PRO A 97 22.68 7.66 -6.90
CA PRO A 97 21.53 8.42 -7.38
C PRO A 97 20.23 7.90 -6.75
N ALA A 98 19.49 8.78 -6.08
CA ALA A 98 18.19 8.46 -5.49
C ALA A 98 17.07 8.37 -6.54
N SER A 99 15.95 7.74 -6.22
CA SER A 99 14.86 7.47 -7.17
C SER A 99 14.30 8.66 -7.96
N PRO A 100 14.20 9.91 -7.43
CA PRO A 100 13.76 11.05 -8.23
C PRO A 100 14.68 11.35 -9.42
N ARG A 101 15.97 10.97 -9.33
CA ARG A 101 16.98 11.13 -10.39
C ARG A 101 16.70 10.28 -11.62
N LEU A 102 15.82 9.27 -11.53
CA LEU A 102 15.42 8.49 -12.69
C LEU A 102 14.85 9.38 -13.81
N LEU A 103 14.07 10.41 -13.45
CA LEU A 103 13.45 11.30 -14.42
C LEU A 103 14.41 12.36 -14.99
N THR A 104 15.46 12.73 -14.24
CA THR A 104 16.43 13.75 -14.67
C THR A 104 17.64 13.14 -15.35
N ASP A 105 18.25 12.14 -14.71
CA ASP A 105 19.54 11.56 -15.08
C ASP A 105 19.34 10.23 -15.84
N GLY A 106 18.09 9.73 -15.86
CA GLY A 106 17.70 8.52 -16.56
C GLY A 106 18.01 7.23 -15.80
N HIS A 107 18.49 7.34 -14.56
CA HIS A 107 18.88 6.19 -13.73
C HIS A 107 18.84 6.53 -12.24
N TYR A 108 18.72 5.49 -11.42
CA TYR A 108 18.84 5.56 -9.97
C TYR A 108 19.32 4.22 -9.42
N MET A 109 19.65 4.21 -8.13
CA MET A 109 20.03 3.01 -7.39
C MET A 109 19.10 2.81 -6.20
N THR A 110 18.76 1.56 -5.94
CA THR A 110 17.84 1.18 -4.86
C THR A 110 18.13 -0.22 -4.37
N LEU A 111 17.31 -0.70 -3.42
CA LEU A 111 17.41 -2.02 -2.80
C LEU A 111 18.84 -2.30 -2.33
N PRO A 112 19.34 -1.57 -1.31
CA PRO A 112 20.58 -1.95 -0.64
C PRO A 112 20.36 -3.29 0.06
N LEU A 113 20.97 -4.34 -0.47
CA LEU A 113 20.85 -5.71 0.02
C LEU A 113 22.15 -6.16 0.66
N THR A 114 22.02 -6.92 1.74
CA THR A 114 23.13 -7.62 2.39
C THR A 114 23.16 -9.08 1.94
N MET A 115 24.31 -9.76 2.10
CA MET A 115 24.48 -11.12 1.59
C MET A 115 23.57 -12.15 2.25
N ASP A 116 23.16 -11.93 3.51
CA ASP A 116 22.16 -12.75 4.22
C ASP A 116 20.76 -12.67 3.61
N GLN A 117 20.45 -11.60 2.87
CA GLN A 117 19.20 -11.43 2.13
C GLN A 117 19.22 -12.11 0.75
N LEU A 118 20.38 -12.60 0.32
CA LEU A 118 20.60 -13.28 -0.96
C LEU A 118 21.19 -14.70 -0.76
N PRO A 119 20.57 -15.54 0.09
CA PRO A 119 21.13 -16.86 0.41
C PRO A 119 21.15 -17.76 -0.83
N CYS A 120 22.18 -18.61 -0.93
CA CYS A 120 22.25 -19.64 -1.98
C CYS A 120 21.13 -20.68 -1.90
N GLU A 121 20.95 -21.23 -0.70
CA GLU A 121 20.01 -22.31 -0.44
C GLU A 121 18.60 -21.77 -0.30
N ASP A 122 17.63 -22.39 -0.97
CA ASP A 122 16.22 -22.05 -0.79
C ASP A 122 15.89 -21.96 0.70
N PRO A 123 15.13 -20.94 1.14
CA PRO A 123 14.87 -20.75 2.56
C PRO A 123 14.33 -22.05 3.16
N ALA A 124 15.10 -22.61 4.08
CA ALA A 124 14.82 -23.90 4.69
C ALA A 124 13.43 -23.84 5.34
N GLY A 125 12.48 -24.61 4.79
CA GLY A 125 11.12 -24.67 5.32
C GLY A 125 10.00 -24.26 4.37
N GLY A 126 10.19 -24.31 3.05
CA GLY A 126 9.09 -24.41 2.07
C GLY A 126 7.99 -23.35 2.22
N SER A 127 8.32 -22.19 2.79
CA SER A 127 7.44 -21.05 2.86
C SER A 127 7.27 -20.59 1.42
N GLY A 128 6.14 -20.91 0.80
CA GLY A 128 5.84 -20.74 -0.62
C GLY A 128 5.82 -19.30 -1.14
N ARG A 129 6.71 -18.43 -0.68
CA ARG A 129 7.01 -17.13 -1.25
C ARG A 129 8.14 -17.30 -2.27
N ALA A 130 7.86 -16.87 -3.50
CA ALA A 130 8.87 -16.83 -4.55
C ALA A 130 10.03 -15.89 -4.15
N PRO A 131 11.30 -16.31 -4.27
CA PRO A 131 12.48 -15.51 -3.92
C PRO A 131 12.76 -14.47 -5.02
N VAL A 132 12.01 -13.36 -4.99
CA VAL A 132 12.07 -12.30 -6.01
C VAL A 132 12.52 -10.97 -5.42
N LEU A 133 13.17 -10.14 -6.25
CA LEU A 133 13.43 -8.74 -5.95
C LEU A 133 12.44 -7.87 -6.73
N ARG A 134 11.55 -7.18 -6.01
CA ARG A 134 10.52 -6.37 -6.65
C ARG A 134 10.98 -4.92 -6.76
N VAL A 135 11.15 -4.45 -7.99
CA VAL A 135 11.47 -3.05 -8.30
C VAL A 135 10.20 -2.21 -8.26
N GLY A 136 10.26 -1.04 -7.65
CA GLY A 136 9.18 -0.07 -7.55
C GLY A 136 8.11 -0.37 -6.50
N ASN A 137 8.42 -1.21 -5.51
CA ASN A 137 7.41 -1.71 -4.57
C ASN A 137 7.07 -0.74 -3.41
N ASP A 138 7.81 0.35 -3.24
CA ASP A 138 7.66 1.24 -2.09
C ASP A 138 6.75 2.43 -2.44
N ALA A 139 5.43 2.25 -2.42
CA ALA A 139 4.49 3.33 -2.74
C ALA A 139 4.63 4.58 -1.84
N GLY A 140 5.10 4.40 -0.60
CA GLY A 140 5.37 5.49 0.34
C GLY A 140 6.50 6.44 -0.09
N CYS A 141 7.32 6.05 -1.08
CA CYS A 141 8.34 6.92 -1.66
C CYS A 141 7.78 8.23 -2.24
N LEU A 142 6.49 8.29 -2.60
CA LEU A 142 5.91 9.49 -3.20
C LEU A 142 5.35 10.47 -2.16
N ALA A 143 5.34 10.11 -0.87
CA ALA A 143 4.50 10.76 0.13
C ALA A 143 5.21 11.78 1.05
N ASP A 144 6.55 11.80 1.16
CA ASP A 144 7.22 12.55 2.23
C ASP A 144 8.53 13.28 1.85
N LEU A 145 8.77 14.43 2.51
CA LEU A 145 10.00 15.23 2.48
C LEU A 145 11.19 14.56 3.20
N HIS A 146 10.94 13.49 3.98
CA HIS A 146 11.94 12.69 4.70
C HIS A 146 12.15 11.32 4.04
N GLN A 147 12.15 11.30 2.72
CA GLN A 147 12.29 10.06 1.98
C GLN A 147 13.64 9.37 2.28
N PRO A 148 13.66 8.04 2.52
CA PRO A 148 14.89 7.29 2.63
C PRO A 148 15.75 7.54 1.38
N ARG A 149 17.05 7.79 1.58
CA ARG A 149 18.00 8.17 0.51
C ARG A 149 18.00 7.20 -0.69
N TYR A 150 17.56 5.96 -0.48
CA TYR A 150 17.63 4.84 -1.42
C TYR A 150 16.29 4.12 -1.65
N CYS A 151 15.20 4.89 -1.65
CA CYS A 151 13.82 4.41 -1.75
C CYS A 151 13.52 3.64 -3.05
N ASN A 152 12.79 2.52 -2.98
CA ASN A 152 12.41 1.71 -4.15
C ASN A 152 11.08 2.20 -4.76
N ALA A 153 11.08 3.46 -5.23
CA ALA A 153 9.89 4.16 -5.67
C ALA A 153 9.24 3.52 -6.92
N PRO A 154 7.90 3.57 -7.04
CA PRO A 154 7.19 3.06 -8.22
C PRO A 154 7.74 3.66 -9.51
N LEU A 155 7.91 2.81 -10.52
CA LEU A 155 8.43 3.22 -11.82
C LEU A 155 7.41 4.12 -12.53
N PRO A 156 7.85 5.23 -13.16
CA PRO A 156 6.94 6.29 -13.61
C PRO A 156 6.19 6.00 -14.92
N GLY A 157 6.54 4.93 -15.64
CA GLY A 157 5.90 4.64 -16.94
C GLY A 157 6.31 3.29 -17.51
N PRO A 158 5.95 3.00 -18.78
CA PRO A 158 6.18 1.69 -19.40
C PRO A 158 7.65 1.34 -19.67
N GLY A 159 8.58 2.29 -19.54
CA GLY A 159 9.99 2.10 -19.88
C GLY A 159 10.26 2.19 -21.40
N PRO A 160 11.18 1.39 -21.96
CA PRO A 160 11.82 0.22 -21.35
C PRO A 160 12.96 0.55 -20.39
N TYR A 161 13.06 -0.23 -19.32
CA TYR A 161 14.09 -0.15 -18.30
C TYR A 161 15.17 -1.22 -18.48
N ARG A 162 16.35 -0.99 -17.93
CA ARG A 162 17.41 -1.99 -17.77
C ARG A 162 17.90 -1.95 -16.34
N VAL A 163 18.32 -3.11 -15.85
CA VAL A 163 18.84 -3.24 -14.50
C VAL A 163 20.17 -3.98 -14.47
N LYS A 164 21.01 -3.67 -13.49
CA LYS A 164 22.22 -4.43 -13.15
C LYS A 164 22.45 -4.41 -11.64
N PHE A 165 23.20 -5.37 -11.13
CA PHE A 165 23.67 -5.34 -9.75
C PHE A 165 25.06 -4.71 -9.68
N LEU A 166 25.28 -3.91 -8.65
CA LEU A 166 26.57 -3.31 -8.33
C LEU A 166 26.91 -3.67 -6.89
N LEU A 167 28.02 -4.38 -6.70
CA LEU A 167 28.57 -4.69 -5.40
C LEU A 167 29.50 -3.55 -4.96
N MET A 168 29.21 -2.96 -3.81
CA MET A 168 29.99 -1.87 -3.23
C MET A 168 30.48 -2.28 -1.85
N ASN A 169 31.74 -1.98 -1.53
CA ASN A 169 32.25 -2.26 -0.19
C ASN A 169 31.68 -1.31 0.87
N SER A 170 32.03 -1.57 2.13
CA SER A 170 31.67 -0.74 3.28
C SER A 170 32.09 0.73 3.19
N ARG A 171 33.07 1.08 2.33
CA ARG A 171 33.47 2.47 2.04
C ARG A 171 32.65 3.12 0.93
N GLY A 172 31.78 2.36 0.26
CA GLY A 172 31.00 2.79 -0.89
C GLY A 172 31.76 2.87 -2.19
N SER A 173 32.86 2.12 -2.33
CA SER A 173 33.57 2.01 -3.62
C SER A 173 33.12 0.75 -4.36
N PRO A 174 32.93 0.83 -5.69
CA PRO A 174 32.45 -0.29 -6.49
C PRO A 174 33.54 -1.37 -6.60
N GLN A 175 33.18 -2.62 -6.32
CA GLN A 175 34.10 -3.76 -6.40
C GLN A 175 33.80 -4.64 -7.62
N ALA A 176 32.52 -4.95 -7.83
CA ALA A 176 32.09 -5.82 -8.90
C ALA A 176 30.71 -5.39 -9.44
N GLU A 177 30.42 -5.71 -10.69
CA GLU A 177 29.14 -5.43 -11.33
C GLU A 177 28.69 -6.58 -12.22
N THR A 178 27.38 -6.69 -12.44
CA THR A 178 26.82 -7.66 -13.40
C THR A 178 26.64 -7.01 -14.77
N ARG A 179 26.35 -7.83 -15.78
CA ARG A 179 25.85 -7.31 -17.06
C ARG A 179 24.50 -6.62 -16.85
N TRP A 180 24.18 -5.71 -17.77
CA TRP A 180 22.83 -5.15 -17.88
C TRP A 180 21.85 -6.21 -18.35
N SER A 181 20.62 -6.16 -17.83
CA SER A 181 19.50 -6.96 -18.31
C SER A 181 19.11 -6.64 -19.76
N ASP A 182 18.31 -7.52 -20.34
CA ASP A 182 17.50 -7.16 -21.50
C ASP A 182 16.52 -6.02 -21.14
N PRO A 183 16.05 -5.25 -22.15
CA PRO A 183 15.07 -4.19 -21.91
C PRO A 183 13.77 -4.76 -21.34
N ILE A 184 13.33 -4.23 -20.20
CA ILE A 184 12.12 -4.60 -19.48
C ILE A 184 11.06 -3.54 -19.75
N ALA A 185 9.98 -3.92 -20.44
CA ALA A 185 8.81 -3.08 -20.63
C ALA A 185 7.76 -3.38 -19.56
N LEU A 186 7.24 -2.33 -18.92
CA LEU A 186 6.13 -2.41 -17.99
C LEU A 186 4.79 -2.35 -18.73
N HIS A 187 3.72 -2.79 -18.09
CA HIS A 187 2.38 -2.69 -18.67
C HIS A 187 1.92 -1.23 -18.73
N GLN A 188 1.21 -0.85 -19.78
CA GLN A 188 0.61 0.46 -19.83
C GLN A 188 -0.69 0.46 -19.03
N GLY A 189 -0.72 1.19 -17.91
CA GLY A 189 -1.96 1.44 -17.17
C GLY A 189 -2.94 2.25 -18.01
N LYS A 190 -4.24 1.95 -17.89
CA LYS A 190 -5.29 2.82 -18.47
C LYS A 190 -5.33 4.11 -17.67
N SER A 191 -5.48 5.24 -18.36
CA SER A 191 -5.67 6.52 -17.69
C SER A 191 -6.94 6.46 -16.82
N PRO A 192 -6.91 6.89 -15.55
CA PRO A 192 -8.10 6.94 -14.72
C PRO A 192 -9.24 7.74 -15.36
N GLY A 193 -8.92 8.81 -16.10
CA GLY A 193 -9.90 9.62 -16.83
C GLY A 193 -10.46 8.95 -18.09
N SER A 194 -9.87 7.85 -18.54
CA SER A 194 -10.41 7.01 -19.62
C SER A 194 -11.32 5.90 -19.11
N ILE A 195 -11.41 5.72 -17.78
CA ILE A 195 -12.34 4.78 -17.17
C ILE A 195 -13.71 5.45 -17.21
N ASP A 196 -14.59 4.91 -18.03
CA ASP A 196 -16.00 5.28 -18.01
C ASP A 196 -16.62 4.82 -16.67
N THR A 197 -16.77 5.77 -15.75
CA THR A 197 -17.42 5.56 -14.46
C THR A 197 -18.94 5.73 -14.55
N TRP A 198 -19.50 5.95 -15.74
CA TRP A 198 -20.94 6.16 -15.92
C TRP A 198 -21.74 4.99 -15.35
N PRO A 199 -22.67 5.24 -14.40
CA PRO A 199 -23.44 4.19 -13.75
C PRO A 199 -24.29 3.36 -14.73
N GLY A 200 -24.70 3.95 -15.86
CA GLY A 200 -25.54 3.30 -16.85
C GLY A 200 -24.90 2.15 -17.65
N ARG A 201 -23.58 1.91 -17.47
CA ARG A 201 -22.88 0.75 -18.06
C ARG A 201 -22.70 -0.43 -17.09
N ARG A 202 -23.02 -0.27 -15.80
CA ARG A 202 -23.16 -1.43 -14.91
C ARG A 202 -24.40 -2.17 -15.40
N SER A 203 -24.23 -3.45 -15.76
CA SER A 203 -25.28 -4.31 -16.33
C SER A 203 -26.65 -3.99 -15.72
N GLY A 204 -27.66 -3.67 -16.53
CA GLY A 204 -29.01 -3.39 -16.05
C GLY A 204 -29.48 -4.44 -15.04
N ASP A 205 -29.06 -5.70 -15.22
CA ASP A 205 -29.24 -6.82 -14.31
C ASP A 205 -28.87 -6.52 -12.85
N MET A 206 -27.77 -5.82 -12.58
CA MET A 206 -27.37 -5.50 -11.20
C MET A 206 -28.36 -4.51 -10.57
N ILE A 207 -28.85 -3.54 -11.34
CA ILE A 207 -29.86 -2.57 -10.88
C ILE A 207 -31.20 -3.27 -10.65
N VAL A 208 -31.59 -4.19 -11.53
CA VAL A 208 -32.82 -4.98 -11.41
C VAL A 208 -32.75 -5.93 -10.21
N ILE A 209 -31.63 -6.65 -10.03
CA ILE A 209 -31.45 -7.56 -8.89
C ILE A 209 -31.46 -6.77 -7.58
N THR A 210 -30.74 -5.64 -7.50
CA THR A 210 -30.71 -4.83 -6.27
C THR A 210 -32.07 -4.21 -5.94
N SER A 211 -32.85 -3.76 -6.94
CA SER A 211 -34.20 -3.23 -6.70
C SER A 211 -35.19 -4.30 -6.25
N ILE A 212 -35.12 -5.51 -6.83
CA ILE A 212 -35.93 -6.67 -6.42
C ILE A 212 -35.58 -7.09 -4.99
N LEU A 213 -34.29 -7.29 -4.69
CA LEU A 213 -33.84 -7.71 -3.36
C LEU A 213 -34.16 -6.66 -2.29
N SER A 214 -34.02 -5.36 -2.62
CA SER A 214 -34.38 -4.27 -1.71
C SER A 214 -35.89 -4.24 -1.43
N SER A 215 -36.71 -4.42 -2.47
CA SER A 215 -38.17 -4.44 -2.35
C SER A 215 -38.67 -5.64 -1.55
N LEU A 216 -38.15 -6.84 -1.84
CA LEU A 216 -38.47 -8.06 -1.10
C LEU A 216 -38.01 -7.97 0.36
N GLY A 217 -36.81 -7.44 0.61
CA GLY A 217 -36.31 -7.21 1.96
C GLY A 217 -37.17 -6.24 2.76
N GLY A 218 -37.61 -5.13 2.14
CA GLY A 218 -38.53 -4.17 2.76
C GLY A 218 -39.90 -4.78 3.07
N LEU A 219 -40.46 -5.58 2.16
CA LEU A 219 -41.72 -6.30 2.37
C LEU A 219 -41.61 -7.32 3.51
N LEU A 220 -40.51 -8.07 3.56
CA LEU A 220 -40.24 -9.02 4.64
C LEU A 220 -40.12 -8.32 6.00
N LEU A 221 -39.43 -7.17 6.04
CA LEU A 221 -39.31 -6.36 7.25
C LEU A 221 -40.68 -5.85 7.71
N LEU A 222 -41.49 -5.31 6.80
CA LEU A 222 -42.85 -4.83 7.10
C LEU A 222 -43.74 -5.97 7.62
N ALA A 223 -43.71 -7.14 6.99
CA ALA A 223 -44.46 -8.31 7.41
C ALA A 223 -44.03 -8.78 8.81
N PHE A 224 -42.71 -8.80 9.08
CA PHE A 224 -42.17 -9.13 10.39
C PHE A 224 -42.63 -8.13 11.46
N LEU A 225 -42.54 -6.83 11.17
CA LEU A 225 -43.02 -5.78 12.08
C LEU A 225 -44.51 -5.92 12.36
N ALA A 226 -45.34 -6.08 11.33
CA ALA A 226 -46.78 -6.28 11.49
C ALA A 226 -47.10 -7.53 12.32
N ALA A 227 -46.46 -8.66 12.03
CA ALA A 227 -46.65 -9.90 12.80
C ALA A 227 -46.21 -9.72 14.27
N SER A 228 -45.09 -9.04 14.50
CA SER A 228 -44.59 -8.76 15.86
C SER A 228 -45.54 -7.84 16.62
N SER A 229 -46.10 -6.81 15.97
CA SER A 229 -47.09 -5.90 16.55
C SER A 229 -48.41 -6.61 16.86
N VAL A 230 -48.91 -7.46 15.96
CA VAL A 230 -50.12 -8.27 16.21
C VAL A 230 -49.90 -9.18 17.43
N ARG A 231 -48.76 -9.87 17.49
CA ARG A 231 -48.43 -10.76 18.62
C ARG A 231 -48.26 -10.00 19.94
N PHE A 232 -47.60 -8.84 19.92
CA PHE A 232 -47.51 -7.98 21.11
C PHE A 232 -48.88 -7.42 21.52
N SER A 233 -49.71 -7.00 20.56
CA SER A 233 -51.06 -6.52 20.84
C SER A 233 -51.97 -7.61 21.39
N SER A 234 -51.86 -8.87 20.93
CA SER A 234 -52.58 -10.01 21.51
C SER A 234 -52.10 -10.41 22.90
N LEU A 235 -50.87 -10.02 23.28
CA LEU A 235 -50.35 -10.19 24.63
C LEU A 235 -50.82 -9.06 25.58
N TRP A 236 -51.21 -7.91 25.02
CA TRP A 236 -51.64 -6.73 25.79
C TRP A 236 -53.15 -6.47 25.77
N TRP A 237 -53.91 -7.16 24.89
CA TRP A 237 -55.37 -7.17 24.86
C TRP A 237 -55.90 -8.58 25.08
N PRO A 238 -56.68 -8.84 26.16
CA PRO A 238 -57.43 -10.08 26.30
C PRO A 238 -58.44 -10.21 25.16
N GLU A 239 -58.60 -11.42 24.65
CA GLU A 239 -59.51 -11.73 23.54
C GLU A 239 -60.98 -11.64 23.99
N GLU A 240 -61.64 -10.50 23.77
CA GLU A 240 -63.10 -10.47 23.69
C GLU A 240 -63.54 -10.96 22.31
N ALA A 241 -63.99 -12.22 22.25
CA ALA A 241 -64.53 -12.85 21.05
C ALA A 241 -65.75 -12.06 20.47
N PRO A 242 -65.87 -11.90 19.14
CA PRO A 242 -67.06 -11.33 18.55
C PRO A 242 -68.12 -12.43 18.36
N GLU A 243 -69.01 -12.62 19.33
CA GLU A 243 -70.24 -13.38 19.05
C GLU A 243 -71.16 -12.55 18.15
N GLN A 244 -71.37 -13.11 16.96
CA GLN A 244 -72.28 -12.66 15.93
C GLN A 244 -73.71 -12.50 16.45
N LEU A 245 -74.37 -11.42 15.99
CA LEU A 245 -75.77 -11.40 15.56
C LEU A 245 -76.71 -12.42 16.26
N ARG A 246 -77.09 -12.14 17.51
CA ARG A 246 -78.37 -12.61 18.03
C ARG A 246 -79.37 -11.46 17.99
N ILE A 247 -80.18 -11.42 16.93
CA ILE A 247 -81.44 -10.67 16.91
C ILE A 247 -82.21 -11.05 18.19
N GLY A 248 -82.41 -10.09 19.08
CA GLY A 248 -83.02 -10.35 20.38
C GLY A 248 -83.07 -9.11 21.26
N SER A 249 -84.05 -8.24 20.98
CA SER A 249 -84.63 -7.26 21.91
C SER A 249 -83.71 -6.19 22.49
N PHE A 250 -83.83 -4.98 21.92
CA PHE A 250 -83.42 -3.72 22.53
C PHE A 250 -84.22 -3.49 23.82
N MET A 251 -83.75 -4.02 24.95
CA MET A 251 -84.21 -3.59 26.28
C MET A 251 -83.33 -2.46 26.77
N GLY A 252 -83.70 -1.24 26.38
CA GLY A 252 -83.11 -0.01 26.89
C GLY A 252 -83.17 0.02 28.41
N LYS A 253 -82.00 -0.06 29.07
CA LYS A 253 -81.87 0.29 30.48
C LYS A 253 -82.00 1.81 30.60
N ARG A 254 -83.23 2.26 30.82
CA ARG A 254 -83.56 3.63 31.25
C ARG A 254 -82.80 3.92 32.54
N TYR A 255 -81.86 4.85 32.49
CA TYR A 255 -81.37 5.52 33.68
C TYR A 255 -82.49 6.43 34.19
N MET A 256 -83.13 6.07 35.31
CA MET A 256 -84.03 6.97 36.03
C MET A 256 -83.21 7.98 36.82
N THR A 257 -83.19 9.23 36.36
CA THR A 257 -82.74 10.40 37.11
C THR A 257 -83.77 10.70 38.20
N HIS A 258 -83.46 10.40 39.46
CA HIS A 258 -84.28 10.80 40.60
C HIS A 258 -84.06 12.29 40.89
N HIS A 259 -84.99 13.13 40.43
CA HIS A 259 -85.12 14.51 40.89
C HIS A 259 -85.59 14.54 42.35
N ILE A 260 -84.90 15.31 43.19
CA ILE A 260 -85.22 15.54 44.61
C ILE A 260 -86.40 16.53 44.70
N PRO A 261 -87.57 16.15 45.25
CA PRO A 261 -88.59 17.12 45.62
C PRO A 261 -88.25 17.75 46.97
N ARG A 262 -88.38 19.08 47.07
CA ARG A 262 -88.46 19.79 48.35
C ARG A 262 -89.78 19.41 49.03
N SER A 263 -89.72 18.83 50.22
CA SER A 263 -90.89 18.68 51.10
C SER A 263 -90.73 19.53 52.37
N CYS A 264 -91.60 20.53 52.49
CA CYS A 264 -92.05 21.03 53.78
C CYS A 264 -92.73 19.87 54.52
N GLY A 265 -92.43 19.68 55.81
CA GLY A 265 -93.26 18.86 56.71
C GLY A 265 -92.57 17.67 57.42
N ARG A 266 -91.93 17.98 58.56
CA ARG A 266 -91.82 17.24 59.83
C ARG A 266 -91.61 15.70 59.89
N ALA A 267 -90.60 15.37 60.71
CA ALA A 267 -90.44 14.23 61.63
C ALA A 267 -90.09 12.88 60.98
N ALA A 268 -89.16 12.05 61.48
CA ALA A 268 -88.32 12.09 62.68
C ALA A 268 -87.26 10.97 62.58
N VAL A 269 -86.10 11.22 63.19
CA VAL A 269 -85.25 10.25 63.91
C VAL A 269 -84.31 9.31 63.09
N ARG A 270 -83.03 9.73 63.10
CA ARG A 270 -81.75 8.97 63.09
C ARG A 270 -81.78 7.70 63.97
N PRO A 271 -80.82 6.74 63.89
CA PRO A 271 -79.37 6.90 63.68
C PRO A 271 -78.79 5.81 62.74
N GLY A 272 -77.55 5.80 62.28
CA GLY A 272 -76.33 6.46 62.70
C GLY A 272 -75.20 5.41 62.67
N ILE A 273 -74.02 5.88 62.27
CA ILE A 273 -72.71 5.41 62.73
C ILE A 273 -72.17 4.14 62.06
N GLN A 274 -71.29 4.43 61.10
CA GLN A 274 -70.17 3.59 60.64
C GLN A 274 -69.05 3.62 61.69
N PRO A 275 -68.21 2.58 61.79
CA PRO A 275 -66.82 2.83 62.16
C PRO A 275 -65.79 2.15 61.22
N PRO A 276 -64.51 2.62 61.27
CA PRO A 276 -63.55 2.52 60.16
C PRO A 276 -62.26 1.72 60.49
N MET A 277 -61.47 1.48 59.43
CA MET A 277 -59.99 1.44 59.28
C MET A 277 -59.10 0.82 60.39
N PRO A 278 -57.98 0.19 59.98
CA PRO A 278 -56.66 0.67 60.44
C PRO A 278 -55.68 0.77 59.26
N SER A 279 -55.13 1.95 58.95
CA SER A 279 -53.92 2.60 59.54
C SER A 279 -52.59 1.96 59.11
N ALA A 280 -51.82 2.72 58.33
CA ALA A 280 -50.37 2.56 58.24
C ALA A 280 -49.70 3.31 59.41
N SER A 281 -48.54 2.79 59.79
CA SER A 281 -47.60 3.22 60.84
C SER A 281 -46.99 4.61 60.60
N ASP A 282 -46.88 5.39 61.68
CA ASP A 282 -45.63 5.64 62.42
C ASP A 282 -45.95 5.89 63.91
#